data_AF-A0A821SHD1-F1
#
_entry.id   AF-A0A821SHD1-F1
#
_cell.length_a   1.000
_cell.length_b   1.000
_cell.length_c   1.000
_cell.angle_alpha   90.00
_cell.angle_beta   90.00
_cell.angle_gamma   90.00
#
_symmetry.space_group_name_H-M   'P 1'
#
loop_
_entity.id
_entity.type
_entity.pdbx_description
1 polymer ?
#
loop_
_entity_poly.entity_id
_entity_poly.type
_entity_poly.pdbx_seq_one_letter_code
_entity_poly.pdbx_strand_id
1 'polypeptide(L)'
;MCYKGKCLHCIEVETGSLIWAIFNVILTGLACLICIGVFIYINVMVKDVHFEESMDGYTVLAVGVSNLILMVVLAFSAIEFMFTMFLLVGVIKKHVGYVKAYFVYGVVKIIIGSLSLIGVFINISDYPALFAIVLFYVFHCLVLLMVRNTYLKFDEGSIIQQYMHKPLV
;
A
#
# COMPACT_ATOMS: atom_id res chain seq x y z
N MET A 1 -3.73 -11.03 26.89
CA MET A 1 -4.34 -11.03 28.24
C MET A 1 -3.81 -9.82 29.00
N CYS A 2 -4.67 -8.89 29.40
CA CYS A 2 -4.29 -7.71 30.20
C CYS A 2 -4.48 -8.03 31.68
N TYR A 3 -3.46 -7.81 32.50
CA TYR A 3 -3.56 -7.93 33.96
C TYR A 3 -3.49 -6.52 34.58
N LYS A 4 -4.54 -6.14 35.33
CA LYS A 4 -4.61 -4.92 36.17
C LYS A 4 -4.43 -3.57 35.46
N GLY A 5 -4.96 -3.38 34.25
CA GLY A 5 -5.20 -2.04 33.69
C GLY A 5 -3.97 -1.16 33.42
N LYS A 6 -2.74 -1.68 33.52
CA LYS A 6 -1.51 -1.00 33.12
C LYS A 6 -0.70 -1.93 32.21
N CYS A 7 -0.87 -1.76 30.91
CA CYS A 7 -0.05 -2.45 29.91
C CYS A 7 1.24 -1.65 29.70
N LEU A 8 2.31 -2.00 30.41
CA LEU A 8 3.59 -1.29 30.36
C LEU A 8 4.41 -1.54 29.08
N HIS A 9 3.90 -2.31 28.11
CA HIS A 9 4.51 -2.51 26.78
C HIS A 9 3.49 -2.98 25.71
N CYS A 10 2.19 -2.71 25.89
CA CYS A 10 1.26 -2.86 24.77
C CYS A 10 1.24 -1.52 24.04
N ILE A 11 2.08 -1.39 23.01
CA ILE A 11 1.81 -0.40 21.96
C ILE A 11 0.37 -0.65 21.55
N GLU A 12 -0.51 0.33 21.76
CA GLU A 12 -1.89 0.20 21.32
C GLU A 12 -1.85 -0.12 19.82
N VAL A 13 -2.62 -1.12 19.40
CA VAL A 13 -2.66 -1.60 18.01
C VAL A 13 -2.97 -0.44 17.04
N GLU A 14 -3.68 0.56 17.53
CA GLU A 14 -3.93 1.86 16.89
C GLU A 14 -2.63 2.61 16.56
N THR A 15 -1.71 2.74 17.52
CA THR A 15 -0.41 3.40 17.34
C THR A 15 0.45 2.68 16.31
N GLY A 16 0.45 1.33 16.32
CA GLY A 16 1.15 0.55 15.30
C GLY A 16 0.56 0.78 13.90
N SER A 17 -0.77 0.80 13.80
CA SER A 17 -1.48 1.07 12.54
C SER A 17 -1.24 2.49 12.03
N LEU A 18 -1.13 3.47 12.93
CA LEU A 18 -0.82 4.85 12.61
C LEU A 18 0.61 5.00 12.10
N ILE A 19 1.60 4.41 12.79
CA ILE A 19 3.00 4.42 12.37
C ILE A 19 3.12 3.80 10.97
N TRP A 20 2.48 2.65 10.75
CA TRP A 20 2.43 2.01 9.44
C TRP A 20 1.82 2.92 8.38
N ALA A 21 0.68 3.55 8.67
CA ALA A 21 0.02 4.46 7.74
C ALA A 21 0.93 5.63 7.34
N ILE A 22 1.59 6.27 8.30
CA ILE A 22 2.51 7.39 8.05
C ILE A 22 3.68 6.93 7.18
N PHE A 23 4.32 5.82 7.56
CA PHE A 23 5.45 5.28 6.81
C PHE A 23 5.05 4.94 5.38
N ASN A 24 3.90 4.29 5.20
CA ASN A 24 3.43 3.87 3.89
C ASN A 24 3.00 5.07 3.02
N VAL A 25 2.44 6.14 3.59
CA VAL A 25 2.17 7.40 2.85
C VAL A 25 3.48 8.01 2.34
N ILE A 26 4.53 8.04 3.16
CA ILE A 26 5.83 8.58 2.76
C ILE A 26 6.42 7.74 1.63
N LEU A 27 6.48 6.40 1.78
CA LEU A 27 7.03 5.51 0.77
C LEU A 27 6.27 5.57 -0.55
N THR A 28 4.94 5.49 -0.51
CA THR A 28 4.11 5.52 -1.72
C THR A 28 4.12 6.90 -2.38
N GLY A 29 4.20 7.98 -1.58
CA GLY A 29 4.41 9.33 -2.09
C GLY A 29 5.75 9.49 -2.82
N LEU A 30 6.84 8.99 -2.23
CA LEU A 30 8.16 8.98 -2.87
C LEU A 30 8.16 8.14 -4.15
N ALA A 31 7.51 6.97 -4.15
CA ALA A 31 7.40 6.13 -5.34
C ALA A 31 6.67 6.84 -6.49
N CYS A 32 5.57 7.55 -6.21
CA CYS A 32 4.88 8.38 -7.20
C CYS A 32 5.79 9.47 -7.78
N LEU A 33 6.53 10.18 -6.92
CA LEU A 33 7.47 11.23 -7.36
C LEU A 33 8.59 10.66 -8.25
N ILE A 34 9.13 9.50 -7.88
CA ILE A 34 10.15 8.82 -8.70
C ILE A 34 9.57 8.43 -10.06
N CYS A 35 8.36 7.86 -10.10
CA CYS A 35 7.72 7.48 -11.37
C CYS A 35 7.53 8.68 -12.29
N ILE A 36 7.08 9.82 -11.74
CA ILE A 36 6.92 11.07 -12.49
C ILE A 36 8.29 11.58 -12.97
N GLY A 37 9.30 11.56 -12.11
CA GLY A 37 10.66 11.99 -12.45
C GLY A 37 11.27 11.16 -13.59
N VAL A 38 11.16 9.83 -13.51
CA VAL A 38 11.63 8.91 -14.56
C VAL A 38 10.85 9.12 -15.86
N PHE A 39 9.53 9.31 -15.78
CA PHE A 39 8.71 9.60 -16.96
C PHE A 39 9.18 10.89 -17.66
N ILE A 40 9.38 11.97 -16.91
CA ILE A 40 9.88 13.23 -17.48
C ILE A 40 11.28 13.02 -18.06
N TYR A 41 12.17 12.36 -17.34
CA TYR A 41 13.54 12.10 -17.78
C TYR A 41 13.59 11.37 -19.12
N ILE A 42 12.84 10.28 -19.27
CA ILE A 42 12.78 9.52 -20.54
C ILE A 42 12.29 10.42 -21.67
N ASN A 43 11.21 11.17 -21.46
CA ASN A 43 10.64 12.01 -22.51
C ASN A 43 11.51 13.22 -22.88
N VAL A 44 12.32 13.75 -21.95
CA VAL A 44 13.31 14.81 -22.24
C VAL A 44 14.47 14.24 -23.04
N MET A 45 15.08 13.14 -22.58
CA MET A 45 16.19 12.49 -23.28
C MET A 45 15.80 12.07 -24.70
N VAL A 46 14.58 11.58 -24.90
CA VAL A 46 14.07 11.22 -26.23
C VAL A 46 13.93 12.43 -27.14
N LYS A 47 13.52 13.58 -26.61
CA LYS A 47 13.47 14.82 -27.40
C LYS A 47 14.86 15.26 -27.81
N ASP A 48 15.81 15.26 -26.88
CA ASP A 48 17.19 15.70 -27.15
C ASP A 48 17.86 14.81 -28.22
N VAL A 49 17.72 13.49 -28.11
CA VAL A 49 18.23 12.54 -29.12
C VAL A 49 17.56 12.73 -30.48
N HIS A 50 16.25 13.03 -30.52
CA HIS A 50 15.54 13.22 -31.79
C HIS A 50 15.96 14.52 -32.52
N PHE A 51 16.49 15.51 -31.79
CA PHE A 51 17.07 16.71 -32.41
C PHE A 51 18.45 16.45 -33.02
N GLU A 52 19.20 15.46 -32.52
CA GLU A 52 20.56 15.15 -33.00
C GLU A 52 20.56 14.08 -34.11
N GLU A 53 19.71 13.04 -34.02
CA GLU A 53 19.60 11.98 -35.03
C GLU A 53 18.15 11.50 -35.23
N SER A 54 17.82 11.02 -36.43
CA SER A 54 16.53 10.36 -36.67
C SER A 54 16.46 9.05 -35.88
N MET A 55 15.55 8.96 -34.90
CA MET A 55 15.36 7.74 -34.10
C MET A 55 14.99 6.53 -34.97
N ASP A 56 15.57 5.38 -34.68
CA ASP A 56 15.16 4.12 -35.27
C ASP A 56 13.79 3.66 -34.74
N GLY A 57 13.07 2.83 -35.51
CA GLY A 57 11.75 2.35 -35.12
C GLY A 57 11.75 1.51 -33.83
N TYR A 58 12.87 0.89 -33.50
CA TYR A 58 13.04 0.10 -32.28
C TYR A 58 13.09 0.99 -31.03
N THR A 59 13.84 2.09 -31.06
CA THR A 59 13.93 3.06 -29.95
C THR A 59 12.57 3.71 -29.68
N VAL A 60 11.84 4.08 -30.73
CA VAL A 60 10.48 4.64 -30.59
C VAL A 60 9.55 3.64 -29.89
N LEU A 61 9.60 2.36 -30.30
CA LEU A 61 8.81 1.30 -29.67
C LEU A 61 9.21 1.08 -28.20
N ALA A 62 10.51 1.01 -27.91
CA ALA A 62 11.04 0.80 -26.57
C ALA A 62 10.64 1.93 -25.60
N VAL A 63 10.68 3.19 -26.06
CA VAL A 63 10.21 4.36 -25.31
C VAL A 63 8.70 4.27 -25.07
N GLY A 64 7.93 3.92 -26.10
CA GLY A 64 6.48 3.74 -25.99
C GLY A 64 6.08 2.69 -24.95
N VAL A 65 6.73 1.51 -25.00
CA VAL A 65 6.51 0.43 -24.04
C VAL A 65 6.96 0.84 -22.62
N SER A 66 8.10 1.50 -22.48
CA SER A 66 8.59 1.97 -21.18
C SER A 66 7.64 2.98 -20.54
N ASN A 67 7.14 3.95 -21.32
CA ASN A 67 6.14 4.91 -20.86
C ASN A 67 4.83 4.23 -20.47
N LEU A 68 4.38 3.23 -21.23
CA LEU A 68 3.18 2.46 -20.88
C LEU A 68 3.35 1.74 -19.53
N ILE A 69 4.49 1.06 -19.33
CA ILE A 69 4.80 0.39 -18.07
C ILE A 69 4.82 1.39 -16.91
N LEU A 70 5.49 2.53 -17.08
CA LEU A 70 5.55 3.58 -16.06
C LEU A 70 4.17 4.13 -15.71
N MET A 71 3.29 4.36 -16.69
CA MET A 71 1.94 4.83 -16.45
C MET A 71 1.10 3.81 -15.67
N VAL A 72 1.24 2.52 -16.00
CA VAL A 72 0.59 1.43 -15.25
C VAL A 72 1.09 1.40 -13.81
N VAL A 73 2.42 1.46 -13.59
CA VAL A 73 3.01 1.49 -12.25
C VAL A 73 2.54 2.71 -11.46
N LEU A 74 2.55 3.90 -12.07
CA LEU A 74 2.08 5.13 -11.45
C LEU A 74 0.61 5.05 -11.02
N ALA A 75 -0.25 4.44 -11.86
CA ALA A 75 -1.66 4.25 -11.51
C ALA A 75 -1.83 3.35 -10.27
N PHE A 76 -1.10 2.24 -10.20
CA PHE A 76 -1.12 1.36 -9.02
C PHE A 76 -0.56 2.06 -7.77
N SER A 77 0.54 2.81 -7.89
CA SER A 77 1.10 3.59 -6.79
C SER A 77 0.13 4.67 -6.29
N ALA A 78 -0.58 5.35 -7.19
CA ALA A 78 -1.57 6.36 -6.83
C ALA A 78 -2.78 5.75 -6.09
N ILE A 79 -3.26 4.58 -6.54
CA ILE A 79 -4.32 3.83 -5.85
C ILE A 79 -3.84 3.43 -4.44
N GLU A 80 -2.62 2.90 -4.32
CA GLU A 80 -2.06 2.52 -3.03
C GLU A 80 -1.91 3.73 -2.08
N PHE A 81 -1.46 4.86 -2.60
CA PHE A 81 -1.37 6.11 -1.85
C PHE A 81 -2.74 6.56 -1.33
N MET A 82 -3.77 6.53 -2.18
CA MET A 82 -5.15 6.88 -1.80
C MET A 82 -5.68 6.00 -0.67
N PHE A 83 -5.54 4.68 -0.78
CA PHE A 83 -6.00 3.78 0.29
C PHE A 83 -5.20 3.99 1.57
N THR A 84 -3.89 4.22 1.48
CA THR A 84 -3.06 4.49 2.65
C THR A 84 -3.46 5.80 3.34
N MET A 85 -3.86 6.81 2.56
CA MET A 85 -4.47 8.03 3.11
C MET A 85 -5.80 7.75 3.82
N PHE A 86 -6.63 6.83 3.30
CA PHE A 86 -7.83 6.39 4.02
C PHE A 86 -7.47 5.70 5.34
N LEU A 87 -6.44 4.86 5.39
CA LEU A 87 -5.97 4.29 6.66
C LEU A 87 -5.53 5.38 7.63
N LEU A 88 -4.70 6.33 7.18
CA LEU A 88 -4.18 7.41 8.01
C LEU A 88 -5.32 8.26 8.60
N VAL A 89 -6.22 8.75 7.75
CA VAL A 89 -7.37 9.56 8.17
C VAL A 89 -8.33 8.74 9.03
N GLY A 90 -8.53 7.47 8.67
CA GLY A 90 -9.39 6.53 9.41
C GLY A 90 -8.91 6.27 10.83
N VAL A 91 -7.59 6.10 11.01
CA VAL A 91 -7.00 5.90 12.34
C VAL A 91 -7.02 7.20 13.15
N ILE A 92 -6.65 8.35 12.56
CA ILE A 92 -6.67 9.65 13.26
C ILE A 92 -8.08 10.04 13.70
N LYS A 93 -9.06 9.91 12.79
CA LYS A 93 -10.46 10.28 13.07
C LYS A 93 -11.27 9.17 13.74
N LYS A 94 -10.65 8.02 14.04
CA LYS A 94 -11.32 6.80 14.56
C LYS A 94 -12.56 6.40 13.74
N HIS A 95 -12.51 6.60 12.42
CA HIS A 95 -13.63 6.36 11.53
C HIS A 95 -13.54 4.97 10.89
N VAL A 96 -14.39 4.06 11.38
CA VAL A 96 -14.41 2.63 11.03
C VAL A 96 -14.44 2.39 9.52
N GLY A 97 -15.24 3.17 8.78
CA GLY A 97 -15.42 2.98 7.33
C GLY A 97 -14.13 3.12 6.52
N TYR A 98 -13.23 4.04 6.90
CA TYR A 98 -11.98 4.25 6.16
C TYR A 98 -10.95 3.16 6.47
N VAL A 99 -10.85 2.74 7.74
CA VAL A 99 -9.98 1.63 8.15
C VAL A 99 -10.42 0.32 7.50
N LYS A 100 -11.74 0.08 7.43
CA LYS A 100 -12.33 -1.08 6.73
C LYS A 100 -12.02 -1.07 5.24
N ALA A 101 -12.12 0.10 4.58
CA ALA A 101 -11.80 0.21 3.15
C ALA A 101 -10.34 -0.15 2.86
N TYR A 102 -9.38 0.33 3.67
CA TYR A 102 -7.98 -0.07 3.54
C TYR A 102 -7.78 -1.57 3.79
N PHE A 103 -8.42 -2.13 4.81
CA PHE A 103 -8.31 -3.56 5.11
C PHE A 103 -8.78 -4.43 3.94
N VAL A 104 -9.95 -4.11 3.36
CA VAL A 104 -10.48 -4.84 2.20
C VAL A 104 -9.54 -4.71 1.00
N TYR A 105 -9.04 -3.50 0.72
CA TYR A 105 -8.04 -3.27 -0.32
C TYR A 105 -6.78 -4.13 -0.11
N GLY A 106 -6.25 -4.16 1.12
CA GLY A 106 -5.07 -4.96 1.45
C GLY A 106 -5.29 -6.47 1.30
N VAL A 107 -6.46 -6.98 1.66
CA VAL A 107 -6.83 -8.40 1.42
C VAL A 107 -6.84 -8.70 -0.07
N VAL A 108 -7.48 -7.85 -0.88
CA VAL A 108 -7.49 -8.01 -2.35
C VAL A 108 -6.08 -7.95 -2.91
N LYS A 109 -5.24 -7.01 -2.45
CA LYS A 109 -3.83 -6.90 -2.85
C LYS A 109 -3.05 -8.17 -2.56
N ILE A 110 -3.25 -8.81 -1.41
CA ILE A 110 -2.60 -10.09 -1.09
C ILE A 110 -3.08 -11.22 -2.00
N ILE A 111 -4.39 -11.31 -2.30
CA ILE A 111 -4.93 -12.35 -3.18
C ILE A 111 -4.37 -12.20 -4.60
N ILE A 112 -4.33 -10.98 -5.14
CA ILE A 112 -3.74 -10.74 -6.47
C ILE A 112 -2.24 -11.05 -6.43
N GLY A 113 -1.54 -10.61 -5.38
CA GLY A 113 -0.11 -10.83 -5.21
C GLY A 113 0.28 -12.31 -5.08
N SER A 114 -0.53 -13.12 -4.40
CA SER A 114 -0.26 -14.55 -4.25
C SER A 114 -0.36 -15.31 -5.57
N LEU A 115 -1.25 -14.90 -6.49
CA LEU A 115 -1.29 -15.43 -7.85
C LEU A 115 -0.01 -15.09 -8.62
N SER A 116 0.50 -13.85 -8.49
CA SER A 116 1.75 -13.42 -9.11
C SER A 116 2.97 -14.19 -8.56
N LEU A 117 2.96 -14.54 -7.28
CA LEU A 117 4.01 -15.33 -6.62
C LEU A 117 4.20 -16.71 -7.28
N ILE A 118 3.11 -17.35 -7.73
CA ILE A 118 3.19 -18.65 -8.43
C ILE A 118 4.03 -18.53 -9.70
N GLY A 119 3.87 -17.45 -10.46
CA GLY A 119 4.67 -17.17 -11.65
C GLY A 119 6.14 -16.94 -11.34
N VAL A 120 6.45 -16.34 -10.19
CA VAL A 120 7.82 -16.11 -9.71
C VAL A 120 8.48 -17.42 -9.29
N PHE A 121 7.76 -18.30 -8.60
CA PHE A 121 8.27 -19.63 -8.21
C PHE A 121 8.63 -20.52 -9.40
N ILE A 122 7.97 -20.33 -10.56
CA ILE A 122 8.28 -21.09 -11.78
C ILE A 122 9.56 -20.58 -12.46
N ASN A 123 9.90 -19.29 -12.31
CA ASN A 123 10.95 -18.63 -13.10
C ASN A 123 12.21 -18.24 -12.31
N ILE A 124 12.17 -18.19 -10.97
CA ILE A 124 13.34 -17.85 -10.16
C ILE A 124 14.05 -19.10 -9.66
N SER A 125 15.30 -19.28 -10.09
CA SER A 125 16.22 -20.30 -9.56
C SER A 125 16.99 -19.83 -8.32
N ASP A 126 16.89 -18.55 -7.97
CA ASP A 126 17.65 -17.93 -6.88
C ASP A 126 16.88 -17.94 -5.54
N TYR A 127 17.26 -18.88 -4.67
CA TYR A 127 16.62 -19.09 -3.36
C TYR A 127 16.59 -17.86 -2.43
N PRO A 128 17.63 -17.01 -2.33
CA PRO A 128 17.62 -15.79 -1.54
C PRO A 128 16.53 -14.79 -1.98
N ALA A 129 16.33 -14.61 -3.29
CA ALA A 129 15.30 -13.72 -3.82
C ALA A 129 13.89 -14.22 -3.46
N LEU A 130 13.64 -15.53 -3.58
CA LEU A 130 12.38 -16.14 -3.16
C LEU A 130 12.12 -15.94 -1.66
N PHE A 131 13.13 -16.16 -0.82
CA PHE A 131 13.02 -15.96 0.63
C PHE A 131 12.64 -14.53 0.98
N ALA A 132 13.29 -13.54 0.35
CA ALA A 132 12.99 -12.12 0.57
C ALA A 132 11.54 -11.76 0.18
N ILE A 133 11.06 -12.27 -0.94
CA ILE A 133 9.67 -12.04 -1.39
C ILE A 133 8.69 -12.65 -0.39
N VAL A 134 8.87 -13.90 0.01
CA VAL A 134 7.99 -14.57 0.99
C VAL A 134 7.97 -13.81 2.32
N LEU A 135 9.13 -13.36 2.80
CA LEU A 135 9.24 -12.58 4.04
C LEU A 135 8.46 -11.26 3.96
N PHE A 136 8.51 -10.59 2.81
CA PHE A 136 7.72 -9.38 2.57
C PHE A 136 6.20 -9.65 2.64
N TYR A 137 5.73 -10.76 2.07
CA TYR A 137 4.31 -11.16 2.17
C TYR A 137 3.90 -11.48 3.60
N VAL A 138 4.70 -12.23 4.35
CA VAL A 138 4.42 -12.55 5.75
C VAL A 138 4.33 -11.28 6.57
N PHE A 139 5.27 -10.35 6.38
CA PHE A 139 5.23 -9.04 7.04
C PHE A 139 3.95 -8.27 6.70
N HIS A 140 3.53 -8.27 5.44
CA HIS A 140 2.30 -7.58 5.03
C HIS A 140 1.03 -8.21 5.64
N CYS A 141 0.99 -9.53 5.80
CA CYS A 141 -0.07 -10.23 6.53
C CYS A 141 -0.14 -9.78 8.00
N LEU A 142 1.01 -9.66 8.69
CA LEU A 142 1.05 -9.20 10.07
C LEU A 142 0.52 -7.78 10.22
N VAL A 143 0.88 -6.90 9.28
CA VAL A 143 0.34 -5.53 9.21
C VAL A 143 -1.17 -5.54 9.03
N LEU A 144 -1.71 -6.38 8.14
CA LEU A 144 -3.17 -6.47 7.94
C LEU A 144 -3.90 -7.02 9.17
N LEU A 145 -3.30 -7.95 9.91
CA LEU A 145 -3.85 -8.42 11.19
C LEU A 145 -3.90 -7.28 12.21
N MET A 146 -2.86 -6.44 12.26
CA MET A 146 -2.84 -5.24 13.10
C MET A 146 -3.95 -4.26 12.70
N VAL A 147 -4.11 -3.97 11.41
CA VAL A 147 -5.18 -3.10 10.90
C VAL A 147 -6.57 -3.69 11.18
N ARG A 148 -6.75 -5.01 11.03
CA ARG A 148 -8.01 -5.70 11.36
C ARG A 148 -8.38 -5.53 12.83
N ASN A 149 -7.42 -5.69 13.72
CA ASN A 149 -7.63 -5.52 15.16
C ASN A 149 -7.99 -4.07 15.49
N THR A 150 -7.37 -3.09 14.83
CA THR A 150 -7.75 -1.66 14.93
C THR A 150 -9.17 -1.41 14.42
N TYR A 151 -9.54 -2.01 13.29
CA TYR A 151 -10.90 -1.97 12.75
C TYR A 151 -11.93 -2.51 13.75
N LEU A 152 -11.72 -3.72 14.29
CA LEU A 152 -12.64 -4.35 15.25
C LEU A 152 -12.79 -3.53 16.53
N LYS A 153 -11.69 -2.97 17.04
CA LYS A 153 -11.73 -2.10 18.23
C LYS A 153 -12.59 -0.85 18.01
N PHE A 154 -12.51 -0.23 16.82
CA PHE A 154 -13.34 0.92 16.49
C PHE A 154 -14.80 0.55 16.23
N ASP A 155 -15.06 -0.62 15.64
CA ASP A 155 -16.40 -1.14 15.39
C ASP A 155 -17.15 -1.37 16.72
N GLU A 156 -16.52 -2.07 17.67
CA GLU A 156 -17.07 -2.30 19.02
C GLU A 156 -17.35 -0.99 19.78
N GLY A 157 -16.44 -0.02 19.71
CA GLY A 157 -16.63 1.30 20.32
C GLY A 157 -17.79 2.10 19.71
N SER A 158 -17.99 2.00 18.39
CA SER A 158 -19.08 2.67 17.69
C SER A 158 -20.45 2.10 18.04
N ILE A 159 -20.54 0.78 18.23
CA ILE A 159 -21.76 0.09 18.63
C ILE A 159 -22.18 0.53 20.03
N ILE A 160 -21.24 0.58 20.99
CA ILE A 160 -21.52 1.01 22.37
C ILE A 160 -22.05 2.46 22.40
N GLN A 161 -21.48 3.37 21.60
CA GLN A 161 -21.97 4.75 21.50
C GLN A 161 -23.38 4.83 20.89
N GLN A 162 -23.71 3.99 19.90
CA GLN A 162 -25.07 3.94 19.34
C GLN A 162 -26.12 3.46 20.35
N TYR A 163 -25.78 2.52 21.24
CA TYR A 163 -26.69 2.05 22.27
C TYR A 163 -26.84 3.01 23.45
N MET A 164 -25.81 3.79 23.79
CA MET A 164 -25.90 4.80 24.87
C MET A 164 -26.64 6.08 24.47
N HIS A 165 -26.77 6.38 23.17
CA HIS A 165 -27.51 7.56 22.69
C HIS A 165 -28.95 7.28 22.28
N LYS A 166 -29.46 6.06 22.44
CA LYS A 166 -30.89 5.78 22.27
C LYS A 166 -31.61 6.20 23.56
N PRO A 167 -32.42 7.29 23.58
CA PRO A 167 -33.27 7.55 24.73
C PRO A 167 -34.19 6.35 24.92
N LEU A 168 -34.26 5.85 26.15
CA LEU A 168 -35.26 4.87 26.56
C LEU A 168 -36.63 5.50 26.30
N VAL A 169 -37.32 4.99 25.27
CA VAL A 169 -38.74 5.27 25.01
C VAL A 169 -39.54 4.20 25.74
#